data_AF-A0A954CGM0-F1
#
_entry.id   AF-A0A954CGM0-F1
#
_cell.length_a   1.000
_cell.length_b   1.000
_cell.length_c   1.000
_cell.angle_alpha   90.00
_cell.angle_beta   90.00
_cell.angle_gamma   90.00
#
_symmetry.space_group_name_H-M   'P 1'
#
loop_
_entity.id
_entity.type
_entity.pdbx_description
1 polymer ?
#
loop_
_entity_poly.entity_id
_entity_poly.type
_entity_poly.pdbx_seq_one_letter_code
_entity_poly.pdbx_strand_id
1 'polypeptide(L)'
;MAKNYWLMKVEPESYSIDDFERDKETAWEGVRNYQARNLLRDDIKKGDGVLFYASNADPTGVAGVAEVSRSGYPDHFSWDKKHHYFDPKSDPESPTWYMVDIKFIERFPAVVSLSELKATKGLEDMMVTRRGMRLSVQPVKKAEFDIVLKLGRSKTAEGMAPKQKPAATRAKAKKKAASAKKPTRKRK
;
A
#
# COMPACT_ATOMS: atom_id res chain seq x y z
N MET A 1 -1.79 26.82 5.42
CA MET A 1 -2.58 26.18 4.35
C MET A 1 -3.54 25.19 4.98
N ALA A 2 -4.70 24.93 4.36
CA ALA A 2 -5.61 23.89 4.82
C ALA A 2 -4.95 22.50 4.66
N LYS A 3 -5.14 21.62 5.64
CA LYS A 3 -4.61 20.25 5.66
C LYS A 3 -5.41 19.36 4.70
N ASN A 4 -4.73 18.64 3.80
CA ASN A 4 -5.37 17.63 2.94
C ASN A 4 -5.34 16.25 3.61
N TYR A 5 -6.16 15.34 3.08
CA TYR A 5 -6.29 13.98 3.61
C TYR A 5 -6.21 12.96 2.49
N TRP A 6 -5.60 11.83 2.81
CA TRP A 6 -5.25 10.79 1.85
C TRP A 6 -5.56 9.41 2.40
N LEU A 7 -5.75 8.44 1.50
CA LEU A 7 -5.76 7.01 1.80
C LEU A 7 -4.63 6.37 1.01
N MET A 8 -3.77 5.63 1.69
CA MET A 8 -2.58 5.01 1.11
C MET A 8 -2.61 3.50 1.38
N LYS A 9 -2.62 2.71 0.30
CA LYS A 9 -2.77 1.26 0.35
C LYS A 9 -1.42 0.56 0.40
N VAL A 10 -1.31 -0.43 1.26
CA VAL A 10 -0.17 -1.34 1.34
C VAL A 10 -0.64 -2.75 1.67
N GLU A 11 0.04 -3.76 1.14
CA GLU A 11 -0.20 -5.15 1.52
C GLU A 11 0.55 -5.45 2.83
N PRO A 12 -0.12 -5.95 3.88
CA PRO A 12 0.53 -6.22 5.16
C PRO A 12 1.69 -7.22 5.09
N GLU A 13 1.73 -8.08 4.08
CA GLU A 13 2.87 -8.97 3.83
C GLU A 13 4.15 -8.21 3.45
N SER A 14 4.01 -7.00 2.87
CA SER A 14 5.14 -6.14 2.52
C SER A 14 5.47 -5.16 3.65
N TYR A 15 4.46 -4.51 4.23
CA TYR A 15 4.64 -3.58 5.34
C TYR A 15 3.35 -3.48 6.15
N SER A 16 3.37 -4.03 7.37
CA SER A 16 2.19 -4.08 8.24
C SER A 16 2.06 -2.84 9.13
N ILE A 17 0.89 -2.67 9.77
CA ILE A 17 0.71 -1.62 10.78
C ILE A 17 1.60 -1.86 12.01
N ASP A 18 1.92 -3.12 12.33
CA ASP A 18 2.83 -3.49 13.40
C ASP A 18 4.28 -3.04 13.07
N ASP A 19 4.70 -3.21 11.81
CA ASP A 19 5.98 -2.70 11.34
C ASP A 19 6.02 -1.18 11.41
N PHE A 20 4.96 -0.52 10.96
CA PHE A 20 4.90 0.93 10.97
C PHE A 20 4.88 1.54 12.38
N GLU A 21 4.14 0.90 13.29
CA GLU A 21 4.11 1.27 14.71
C GLU A 21 5.49 1.10 15.35
N ARG A 22 6.25 0.06 14.98
CA ARG A 22 7.63 -0.14 15.45
C ARG A 22 8.57 0.93 14.89
N ASP A 23 8.54 1.14 13.58
CA ASP A 23 9.51 1.98 12.86
C ASP A 23 9.26 3.48 13.05
N LYS A 24 8.03 3.87 13.43
CA LYS A 24 7.55 5.25 13.67
C LYS A 24 7.51 6.15 12.45
N GLU A 25 8.37 5.94 11.47
CA GLU A 25 8.44 6.70 10.23
C GLU A 25 8.96 5.80 9.10
N THR A 26 8.44 5.99 7.89
CA THR A 26 8.87 5.23 6.72
C THR A 26 8.73 6.05 5.43
N ALA A 27 9.55 5.72 4.44
CA ALA A 27 9.39 6.20 3.08
C ALA A 27 8.26 5.41 2.38
N TRP A 28 7.28 6.11 1.84
CA TRP A 28 6.19 5.51 1.08
C TRP A 28 6.56 5.30 -0.39
N GLU A 29 7.47 4.36 -0.59
CA GLU A 29 8.07 4.03 -1.88
C GLU A 29 7.18 3.10 -2.74
N GLY A 30 7.69 2.70 -3.91
CA GLY A 30 7.10 1.60 -4.69
C GLY A 30 5.83 1.96 -5.48
N VAL A 31 5.40 3.22 -5.48
CA VAL A 31 4.27 3.67 -6.29
C VAL A 31 4.66 3.70 -7.78
N ARG A 32 4.04 2.80 -8.57
CA ARG A 32 4.29 2.64 -10.02
C ARG A 32 3.07 2.94 -10.89
N ASN A 33 2.13 3.73 -10.36
CA ASN A 33 0.98 4.24 -11.10
C ASN A 33 1.15 5.75 -11.34
N TYR A 34 1.07 6.19 -12.60
CA TYR A 34 1.30 7.60 -12.98
C TYR A 34 0.35 8.59 -12.28
N GLN A 35 -0.92 8.22 -12.09
CA GLN A 35 -1.88 9.08 -11.40
C GLN A 35 -1.53 9.20 -9.91
N ALA A 36 -1.25 8.08 -9.24
CA ALA A 36 -0.85 8.07 -7.83
C ALA A 36 0.47 8.83 -7.61
N ARG A 37 1.43 8.66 -8.53
CA ARG A 37 2.69 9.41 -8.53
C ARG A 37 2.46 10.92 -8.61
N ASN A 38 1.58 11.37 -9.50
CA ASN A 38 1.29 12.81 -9.63
C ASN A 38 0.75 13.36 -8.31
N LEU A 39 -0.14 12.63 -7.61
CA LEU A 39 -0.62 13.03 -6.28
C LEU A 39 0.54 13.16 -5.27
N LEU A 40 1.46 12.20 -5.23
CA LEU A 40 2.63 12.23 -4.34
C LEU A 40 3.55 13.42 -4.61
N ARG A 41 3.82 13.71 -5.89
CA ARG A 41 4.71 14.78 -6.33
C ARG A 41 4.09 16.16 -6.16
N ASP A 42 2.86 16.31 -6.62
CA ASP A 42 2.27 17.63 -6.88
C ASP A 42 1.39 18.09 -5.72
N ASP A 43 0.61 17.18 -5.12
CA ASP A 43 -0.50 17.55 -4.24
C ASP A 43 -0.23 17.24 -2.76
N ILE A 44 0.41 16.11 -2.45
CA ILE A 44 0.69 15.69 -1.07
C ILE A 44 1.76 16.60 -0.45
N LYS A 45 1.45 17.18 0.72
CA LYS A 45 2.34 18.07 1.46
C LYS A 45 2.58 17.57 2.88
N LYS A 46 3.75 17.93 3.43
CA LYS A 46 4.07 17.76 4.85
C LYS A 46 2.93 18.30 5.73
N GLY A 47 2.52 17.49 6.70
CA GLY A 47 1.42 17.79 7.62
C GLY A 47 0.07 17.25 7.17
N ASP A 48 -0.08 16.71 5.95
CA ASP A 48 -1.32 16.08 5.49
C ASP A 48 -1.62 14.79 6.26
N GLY A 49 -2.92 14.49 6.45
CA GLY A 49 -3.38 13.29 7.14
C GLY A 49 -3.48 12.08 6.21
N VAL A 50 -3.18 10.88 6.70
CA VAL A 50 -3.18 9.65 5.91
C VAL A 50 -3.94 8.55 6.65
N LEU A 51 -4.90 7.91 5.96
CA LEU A 51 -5.48 6.63 6.36
C LEU A 51 -4.59 5.51 5.82
N PHE A 52 -3.97 4.76 6.75
CA PHE A 52 -3.14 3.60 6.41
C PHE A 52 -4.04 2.40 6.12
N TYR A 53 -4.11 2.00 4.85
CA TYR A 53 -5.05 0.99 4.36
C TYR A 53 -4.34 -0.33 4.06
N ALA A 54 -4.72 -1.39 4.79
CA ALA A 54 -4.30 -2.76 4.54
C ALA A 54 -5.09 -3.36 3.37
N SER A 55 -4.47 -3.42 2.18
CA SER A 55 -5.02 -4.06 0.99
C SER A 55 -4.65 -5.55 0.94
N ASN A 56 -5.45 -6.33 0.18
CA ASN A 56 -5.22 -7.77 0.01
C ASN A 56 -5.08 -8.54 1.34
N ALA A 57 -5.83 -8.10 2.35
CA ALA A 57 -5.79 -8.61 3.72
C ALA A 57 -7.17 -9.10 4.16
N ASP A 58 -7.21 -9.86 5.25
CA ASP A 58 -8.44 -10.31 5.89
C ASP A 58 -8.46 -9.91 7.38
N PRO A 59 -9.25 -8.88 7.77
CA PRO A 59 -10.04 -8.00 6.90
C PRO A 59 -9.18 -6.97 6.15
N THR A 60 -9.58 -6.63 4.92
CA THR A 60 -9.03 -5.46 4.19
C THR A 60 -9.73 -4.18 4.66
N GLY A 61 -8.97 -3.11 4.89
CA GLY A 61 -9.53 -1.88 5.43
C GLY A 61 -8.49 -0.93 6.00
N VAL A 62 -8.94 0.10 6.71
CA VAL A 62 -8.07 1.08 7.38
C VAL A 62 -7.62 0.52 8.72
N ALA A 63 -6.32 0.38 8.91
CA ALA A 63 -5.71 -0.17 10.13
C ALA A 63 -5.24 0.92 11.11
N GLY A 64 -5.03 2.15 10.62
CA GLY A 64 -4.56 3.25 11.44
C GLY A 64 -4.39 4.55 10.68
N VAL A 65 -3.68 5.48 11.30
CA VAL A 65 -3.51 6.86 10.86
C VAL A 65 -2.03 7.22 10.83
N ALA A 66 -1.66 7.96 9.79
CA ALA A 66 -0.35 8.55 9.63
C ALA A 66 -0.46 10.05 9.33
N GLU A 67 0.68 10.72 9.34
CA GLU A 67 0.84 12.08 8.84
C GLU A 67 2.05 12.14 7.90
N VAL A 68 1.97 12.92 6.84
CA VAL A 68 3.10 13.14 5.93
C VAL A 68 4.18 13.94 6.65
N SER A 69 5.36 13.37 6.83
CA SER A 69 6.52 14.02 7.47
C SER A 69 7.43 14.71 6.44
N ARG A 70 7.42 14.26 5.18
CA ARG A 70 8.13 14.87 4.05
C ARG A 70 7.29 14.85 2.77
N SER A 71 7.14 16.02 2.13
CA SER A 71 6.46 16.16 0.84
C SER A 71 7.17 15.41 -0.29
N GLY A 72 6.52 15.27 -1.45
CA GLY A 72 7.00 14.52 -2.61
C GLY A 72 8.46 14.76 -3.00
N TYR A 73 9.22 13.69 -3.15
CA TYR A 73 10.60 13.69 -3.61
C TYR A 73 10.90 12.43 -4.47
N PRO A 74 11.97 12.43 -5.28
CA PRO A 74 12.31 11.30 -6.15
C PRO A 74 12.42 9.97 -5.39
N ASP A 75 11.76 8.94 -5.91
CA ASP A 75 11.89 7.56 -5.41
C ASP A 75 13.19 6.95 -5.94
N HIS A 76 14.25 7.06 -5.12
CA HIS A 76 15.58 6.55 -5.46
C HIS A 76 15.64 5.02 -5.50
N PHE A 77 14.68 4.30 -4.92
CA PHE A 77 14.61 2.84 -5.04
C PHE A 77 14.32 2.38 -6.48
N SER A 78 13.75 3.26 -7.30
CA SER A 78 13.58 2.99 -8.74
C SER A 78 14.89 2.85 -9.51
N TRP A 79 16.02 3.32 -8.97
CA TRP A 79 17.33 3.27 -9.63
C TRP A 79 18.21 2.09 -9.17
N ASP A 80 17.86 1.45 -8.06
CA ASP A 80 18.61 0.31 -7.54
C ASP A 80 18.19 -0.99 -8.24
N LYS A 81 19.08 -1.55 -9.05
CA LYS A 81 18.89 -2.80 -9.81
C LYS A 81 18.55 -4.02 -8.94
N LYS A 82 18.83 -3.96 -7.63
CA LYS A 82 18.51 -5.04 -6.68
C LYS A 82 17.18 -4.83 -5.98
N HIS A 83 16.59 -3.64 -6.08
CA HIS A 83 15.33 -3.34 -5.42
C HIS A 83 14.14 -3.91 -6.21
N HIS A 84 13.09 -4.32 -5.49
CA HIS A 84 11.89 -4.89 -6.10
C HIS A 84 11.22 -3.94 -7.10
N TYR A 85 11.29 -2.64 -6.82
CA TYR A 85 10.66 -1.59 -7.62
C TYR A 85 11.61 -0.87 -8.60
N PHE A 86 12.72 -1.52 -8.95
CA PHE A 86 13.64 -1.04 -9.99
C PHE A 86 12.90 -0.75 -11.30
N ASP A 87 13.18 0.39 -11.90
CA ASP A 87 12.73 0.76 -13.24
C ASP A 87 13.94 1.20 -14.07
N PRO A 88 14.36 0.42 -15.09
CA PRO A 88 15.52 0.77 -15.92
C PRO A 88 15.33 2.05 -16.76
N LYS A 89 14.11 2.61 -16.80
CA LYS A 89 13.79 3.84 -17.53
C LYS A 89 13.75 5.08 -16.63
N SER A 90 13.79 4.91 -15.31
CA SER A 90 13.89 6.02 -14.36
C SER A 90 15.36 6.36 -14.15
N ASP A 91 15.72 7.64 -14.24
CA ASP A 91 17.08 8.12 -13.99
C ASP A 91 17.09 9.28 -12.97
N PRO A 92 18.24 9.54 -12.29
CA PRO A 92 18.32 10.58 -11.27
C PRO A 92 18.14 12.02 -11.78
N GLU A 93 18.48 12.30 -13.04
CA GLU A 93 18.40 13.66 -13.62
C GLU A 93 16.98 13.99 -14.06
N SER A 94 16.21 12.97 -14.44
CA SER A 94 14.78 13.06 -14.79
C SER A 94 13.96 11.96 -14.08
N PRO A 95 13.75 12.05 -12.75
CA PRO A 95 13.09 11.02 -11.98
C PRO A 95 11.67 10.74 -12.47
N THR A 96 11.39 9.47 -12.78
CA THR A 96 10.05 9.05 -13.20
C THR A 96 9.11 8.86 -12.02
N TRP A 97 9.63 8.40 -10.88
CA TRP A 97 8.85 8.00 -9.70
C TRP A 97 9.12 8.89 -8.50
N TYR A 98 8.10 9.06 -7.65
CA TYR A 98 8.13 9.93 -6.49
C TYR A 98 7.55 9.19 -5.29
N MET A 99 8.04 9.52 -4.12
CA MET A 99 7.59 9.04 -2.81
C MET A 99 7.47 10.20 -1.82
N VAL A 100 6.91 9.90 -0.66
CA VAL A 100 6.78 10.81 0.49
C VAL A 100 7.26 10.08 1.73
N ASP A 101 7.58 10.80 2.80
CA ASP A 101 7.75 10.14 4.11
C ASP A 101 6.47 10.31 4.92
N ILE A 102 6.06 9.24 5.61
CA ILE A 102 4.95 9.28 6.55
C ILE A 102 5.41 8.85 7.93
N LYS A 103 4.89 9.50 8.96
CA LYS A 103 5.09 9.14 10.36
C LYS A 103 3.81 8.56 10.95
N PHE A 104 3.99 7.54 11.79
CA PHE A 104 2.93 6.88 12.51
C PHE A 104 2.28 7.84 13.51
N ILE A 105 0.94 7.86 13.53
CA ILE A 105 0.17 8.66 14.49
C ILE A 105 -0.58 7.75 15.45
N GLU A 106 -1.34 6.80 14.92
CA GLU A 106 -2.25 5.99 15.72
C GLU A 106 -2.57 4.67 15.01
N ARG A 107 -2.63 3.58 15.77
CA ARG A 107 -3.21 2.31 15.34
C ARG A 107 -4.63 2.21 15.88
N PHE A 108 -5.57 1.76 15.04
CA PHE A 108 -6.93 1.49 15.52
C PHE A 108 -7.00 0.16 16.29
N PRO A 109 -7.87 0.03 17.31
CA PRO A 109 -8.07 -1.22 18.04
C PRO A 109 -8.48 -2.41 17.16
N ALA A 110 -9.17 -2.14 16.06
CA ALA A 110 -9.46 -3.09 14.99
C ALA A 110 -9.53 -2.38 13.64
N VAL A 111 -9.32 -3.12 12.55
CA VAL A 111 -9.43 -2.60 11.18
C VAL A 111 -10.86 -2.10 10.92
N VAL A 112 -10.99 -0.91 10.35
CA VAL A 112 -12.24 -0.44 9.74
C VAL A 112 -12.33 -1.06 8.35
N SER A 113 -13.08 -2.16 8.24
CA SER A 113 -13.09 -2.98 7.04
C SER A 113 -13.72 -2.27 5.84
N LEU A 114 -13.36 -2.67 4.62
CA LEU A 114 -13.99 -2.16 3.40
C LEU A 114 -15.51 -2.36 3.39
N SER A 115 -15.99 -3.45 4.00
CA SER A 115 -17.43 -3.71 4.16
C SER A 115 -18.09 -2.63 5.01
N GLU A 116 -17.47 -2.27 6.14
CA GLU A 116 -17.96 -1.21 7.00
C GLU A 116 -17.87 0.16 6.35
N LEU A 117 -16.78 0.47 5.64
CA LEU A 117 -16.66 1.71 4.89
C LEU A 117 -17.80 1.86 3.87
N LYS A 118 -18.17 0.78 3.18
CA LYS A 118 -19.30 0.77 2.22
C LYS A 118 -20.66 0.90 2.88
N ALA A 119 -20.82 0.38 4.09
CA ALA A 119 -22.08 0.41 4.84
C ALA A 119 -22.29 1.72 5.62
N THR A 120 -21.26 2.55 5.74
CA THR A 120 -21.31 3.76 6.58
C THR A 120 -21.85 4.95 5.79
N LYS A 121 -22.89 5.58 6.35
CA LYS A 121 -23.45 6.84 5.83
C LYS A 121 -22.39 7.95 5.83
N GLY A 122 -22.27 8.67 4.72
CA GLY A 122 -21.28 9.73 4.50
C GLY A 122 -19.97 9.27 3.86
N LEU A 123 -19.81 7.97 3.58
CA LEU A 123 -18.66 7.39 2.88
C LEU A 123 -19.02 6.82 1.49
N GLU A 124 -20.23 7.08 1.00
CA GLU A 124 -20.75 6.55 -0.26
C GLU A 124 -19.88 6.96 -1.46
N ASP A 125 -19.35 8.18 -1.42
CA ASP A 125 -18.51 8.76 -2.47
C ASP A 125 -17.01 8.49 -2.29
N MET A 126 -16.62 7.94 -1.13
CA MET A 126 -15.21 7.73 -0.80
C MET A 126 -14.56 6.85 -1.86
N MET A 127 -13.43 7.29 -2.42
CA MET A 127 -12.88 6.68 -3.63
C MET A 127 -12.66 5.16 -3.51
N VAL A 128 -12.23 4.69 -2.32
CA VAL A 128 -11.95 3.27 -2.05
C VAL A 128 -13.19 2.37 -2.10
N THR A 129 -14.39 2.90 -1.87
CA THR A 129 -15.64 2.11 -1.86
C THR A 129 -16.15 1.82 -3.27
N ARG A 130 -15.70 2.59 -4.27
CA ARG A 130 -16.12 2.47 -5.67
C ARG A 130 -15.64 1.16 -6.31
N ARG A 131 -16.54 0.49 -7.02
CA ARG A 131 -16.24 -0.76 -7.73
C ARG A 131 -15.12 -0.54 -8.76
N GLY A 132 -14.12 -1.42 -8.76
CA GLY A 132 -13.00 -1.35 -9.71
C GLY A 132 -11.94 -0.30 -9.40
N MET A 133 -11.99 0.37 -8.24
CA MET A 133 -10.99 1.36 -7.87
C MET A 133 -9.62 0.73 -7.59
N ARG A 134 -8.67 0.93 -8.53
CA ARG A 134 -7.31 0.36 -8.50
C ARG A 134 -6.23 1.34 -8.02
N LEU A 135 -6.57 2.60 -7.77
CA LEU A 135 -5.61 3.62 -7.33
C LEU A 135 -5.15 3.33 -5.89
N SER A 136 -3.83 3.38 -5.64
CA SER A 136 -3.21 3.06 -4.34
C SER A 136 -3.06 4.26 -3.41
N VAL A 137 -2.96 5.46 -3.98
CA VAL A 137 -2.94 6.74 -3.25
C VAL A 137 -4.19 7.50 -3.67
N GLN A 138 -5.05 7.86 -2.74
CA GLN A 138 -6.36 8.42 -3.04
C GLN A 138 -6.62 9.68 -2.22
N PRO A 139 -7.18 10.74 -2.81
CA PRO A 139 -7.67 11.87 -2.03
C PRO A 139 -8.85 11.43 -1.17
N VAL A 140 -8.94 11.98 0.03
CA VAL A 140 -10.03 11.77 0.98
C VAL A 140 -10.57 13.13 1.40
N LYS A 141 -11.89 13.30 1.39
CA LYS A 141 -12.50 14.54 1.89
C LYS A 141 -12.34 14.59 3.41
N LYS A 142 -12.19 15.79 3.98
CA LYS A 142 -12.10 15.95 5.45
C LYS A 142 -13.24 15.24 6.19
N ALA A 143 -14.48 15.37 5.70
CA ALA A 143 -15.64 14.72 6.30
C ALA A 143 -15.54 13.18 6.29
N GLU A 144 -15.03 12.60 5.19
CA GLU A 144 -14.81 11.16 5.09
C GLU A 144 -13.72 10.70 6.08
N PHE A 145 -12.62 11.44 6.14
CA PHE A 145 -11.52 11.17 7.08
C PHE A 145 -12.00 11.19 8.53
N ASP A 146 -12.76 12.22 8.92
CA ASP A 146 -13.29 12.37 10.27
C ASP A 146 -14.25 11.21 10.65
N ILE A 147 -15.09 10.75 9.71
CA ILE A 147 -15.96 9.59 9.91
C ILE A 147 -15.12 8.32 10.13
N VAL A 148 -14.10 8.08 9.31
CA VAL A 148 -13.22 6.90 9.46
C VAL A 148 -12.46 6.93 10.78
N LEU A 149 -11.95 8.10 11.21
CA LEU A 149 -11.33 8.25 12.53
C LEU A 149 -12.30 7.86 13.65
N LYS A 150 -13.55 8.34 13.59
CA LYS A 150 -14.57 8.03 14.60
C LYS A 150 -14.84 6.53 14.63
N LEU A 151 -15.03 5.90 13.48
CA LEU A 151 -15.24 4.46 13.37
C LEU A 151 -14.06 3.69 13.98
N GLY A 152 -12.84 4.01 13.54
CA GLY A 152 -11.61 3.34 13.97
C GLY A 152 -11.40 3.44 15.48
N ARG A 153 -11.56 4.63 16.06
CA ARG A 153 -11.41 4.87 17.50
C ARG A 153 -12.50 4.25 18.37
N SER A 154 -13.69 4.05 17.82
CA SER A 154 -14.80 3.40 18.53
C SER A 154 -14.72 1.87 18.53
N LYS A 155 -13.75 1.27 17.83
CA LYS A 155 -13.57 -0.18 17.80
C LYS A 155 -13.13 -0.70 19.17
N THR A 156 -13.59 -1.89 19.53
CA THR A 156 -13.02 -2.70 20.62
C THR A 156 -12.11 -3.77 20.05
N ALA A 157 -11.08 -4.16 20.81
CA ALA A 157 -10.07 -5.14 20.38
C ALA A 157 -10.62 -6.58 20.22
N GLU A 158 -11.89 -6.83 20.57
CA GLU A 158 -12.53 -8.15 20.56
C GLU A 158 -12.77 -8.74 19.14
N GLY A 159 -12.47 -7.98 18.08
CA GLY A 159 -12.60 -8.43 16.68
C GLY A 159 -11.30 -8.80 15.97
N MET A 160 -10.16 -8.83 16.66
CA MET A 160 -8.88 -9.13 16.03
C MET A 160 -8.78 -10.64 15.71
N ALA A 161 -8.97 -11.01 14.44
CA ALA A 161 -8.62 -12.34 13.97
C ALA A 161 -7.15 -12.64 14.34
N PRO A 162 -6.82 -13.89 14.73
CA PRO A 162 -5.51 -14.23 15.26
C PRO A 162 -4.41 -13.85 14.26
N LYS A 163 -3.31 -13.28 14.80
CA LYS A 163 -2.09 -12.90 14.08
C LYS A 163 -1.81 -13.89 12.94
N GLN A 164 -1.94 -13.45 11.69
CA GLN A 164 -1.54 -14.27 10.56
C GLN A 164 -0.03 -14.54 10.69
N LYS A 165 0.34 -15.82 10.81
CA LYS A 165 1.74 -16.24 10.74
C LYS A 165 2.30 -15.81 9.38
N PRO A 166 3.57 -15.39 9.29
CA PRO A 166 4.17 -15.05 8.01
C PRO A 166 4.03 -16.24 7.05
N ALA A 167 3.45 -15.97 5.88
CA ALA A 167 3.27 -16.96 4.84
C ALA A 167 4.65 -17.54 4.45
N ALA A 168 4.81 -18.85 4.59
CA ALA A 168 6.00 -19.54 4.15
C ALA A 168 6.24 -19.28 2.65
N THR A 169 7.42 -18.77 2.33
CA THR A 169 7.90 -18.41 1.00
C THR A 169 7.64 -19.53 -0.01
N ARG A 170 6.73 -19.32 -0.96
CA ARG A 170 6.48 -20.26 -2.05
C ARG A 170 7.51 -20.04 -3.16
N ALA A 171 8.68 -20.67 -3.02
CA ALA A 171 9.67 -20.74 -4.08
C ALA A 171 9.09 -21.44 -5.32
N LYS A 172 8.86 -20.67 -6.39
CA LYS A 172 8.53 -21.20 -7.73
C LYS A 172 9.79 -21.80 -8.36
N ALA A 173 9.88 -23.13 -8.44
CA ALA A 173 10.80 -23.80 -9.34
C ALA A 173 10.07 -24.18 -10.65
N LYS A 174 10.31 -23.42 -11.72
CA LYS A 174 10.08 -23.82 -13.12
C LYS A 174 11.40 -24.34 -13.70
N LYS A 175 11.35 -25.52 -14.36
CA LYS A 175 12.21 -26.07 -15.45
C LYS A 175 12.38 -27.59 -15.21
N LYS A 176 12.15 -28.51 -16.17
CA LYS A 176 12.53 -28.55 -17.59
C LYS A 176 11.53 -29.41 -18.38
N ALA A 177 11.11 -28.92 -19.54
CA ALA A 177 10.80 -29.75 -20.70
C ALA A 177 12.03 -29.68 -21.62
N ALA A 178 12.59 -30.83 -21.97
CA ALA A 178 13.50 -30.98 -23.10
C ALA A 178 13.31 -32.39 -23.67
N SER A 179 12.72 -32.42 -24.86
CA SER A 179 12.57 -33.57 -25.74
C SER A 179 13.90 -33.90 -26.42
N ALA A 180 14.00 -35.16 -26.88
CA ALA A 180 14.83 -35.70 -27.97
C ALA A 180 16.04 -36.57 -27.57
N LYS A 181 15.89 -37.90 -27.72
CA LYS A 181 16.50 -38.67 -28.83
C LYS A 181 16.06 -40.13 -28.82
N LYS A 182 15.47 -40.54 -29.93
CA LYS A 182 15.11 -41.92 -30.33
C LYS A 182 16.40 -42.65 -30.73
N PRO A 183 16.68 -43.89 -30.29
CA PRO A 183 17.73 -44.70 -30.92
C PRO A 183 17.12 -45.55 -32.04
N THR A 184 17.51 -45.24 -33.28
CA THR A 184 17.31 -46.10 -34.44
C THR A 184 18.33 -47.25 -34.43
N ARG A 185 17.78 -48.45 -34.58
CA ARG A 185 18.42 -49.76 -34.81
C ARG A 185 19.29 -49.76 -36.07
N LYS A 186 20.48 -50.40 -36.02
CA LYS A 186 21.11 -51.14 -37.15
C LYS A 186 22.21 -52.09 -36.62
N ARG A 187 21.93 -53.40 -36.68
CA ARG A 187 22.64 -54.46 -37.44
C ARG A 187 24.09 -54.79 -37.01
N LYS A 188 24.26 -55.97 -36.40
CA LYS A 188 24.86 -57.13 -37.07
C LYS A 188 23.92 -58.31 -36.90
#